data_AF-A0A1B7MGE4-F1
#
_entry.id   AF-A0A1B7MGE4-F1
#
_cell.length_a   1.000
_cell.length_b   1.000
_cell.length_c   1.000
_cell.angle_alpha   90.00
_cell.angle_beta   90.00
_cell.angle_gamma   90.00
#
_symmetry.space_group_name_H-M   'P 1'
#
loop_
_entity.id
_entity.type
_entity.pdbx_description
1 polymer ?
#
loop_
_entity_poly.entity_id
_entity_poly.type
_entity_poly.pdbx_seq_one_letter_code
_entity_poly.pdbx_strand_id
1 'polypeptide(L)'
;FPKGLARKFLPKFIGPCQILEDFQNNSFQINLPNRMKQRGIHDVFHSSYLCIHVPNDDRLFPGRLDNQVVEFEDQEQEWAIDKITSHKGSRSHAVFKVKWRAGDTTWLPYDRVDHLSALQDYFEVLGI
;
A
#
# COMPACT_ATOMS: atom_id res chain seq x y z
N PHE A 1 9.03 0.07 14.38
CA PHE A 1 9.43 0.86 13.20
C PHE A 1 10.72 0.29 12.66
N PRO A 2 10.83 0.06 11.35
CA PRO A 2 12.07 -0.41 10.75
C PRO A 2 13.19 0.60 11.05
N LYS A 3 14.38 0.07 11.30
CA LYS A 3 15.55 0.86 11.69
C LYS A 3 16.01 1.67 10.47
N GLY A 4 15.91 3.01 10.52
CA GLY A 4 16.34 3.91 9.45
C GLY A 4 15.27 4.87 8.91
N LEU A 5 13.98 4.69 9.25
CA LEU A 5 12.93 5.59 8.80
C LEU A 5 12.85 6.86 9.67
N ALA A 6 12.98 8.04 9.06
CA ALA A 6 12.85 9.30 9.77
C ALA A 6 11.37 9.60 10.09
N ARG A 7 11.04 9.69 11.39
CA ARG A 7 9.66 9.95 11.88
C ARG A 7 9.03 11.25 11.34
N LYS A 8 9.83 12.16 10.75
CA LYS A 8 9.39 13.46 10.24
C LYS A 8 8.43 13.36 9.05
N PHE A 9 8.52 12.29 8.25
CA PHE A 9 7.71 12.13 7.04
C PHE A 9 6.57 11.12 7.18
N LEU A 10 6.40 10.52 8.36
CA LEU A 10 5.30 9.59 8.58
C LEU A 10 3.97 10.34 8.78
N PRO A 11 2.90 9.93 8.08
CA PRO A 11 1.59 10.53 8.27
C PRO A 11 1.11 10.31 9.71
N LYS A 12 0.70 11.40 10.38
CA LYS A 12 0.17 11.36 11.75
C LYS A 12 -1.27 10.87 11.83
N PHE A 13 -2.03 11.09 10.76
CA PHE A 13 -3.43 10.71 10.65
C PHE A 13 -3.61 9.83 9.41
N ILE A 14 -4.63 8.98 9.43
CA ILE A 14 -4.90 8.01 8.37
C ILE A 14 -6.15 8.46 7.63
N GLY A 15 -5.95 8.99 6.42
CA GLY A 15 -6.97 9.25 5.41
C GLY A 15 -8.21 10.04 5.87
N PRO A 16 -9.10 10.37 4.92
CA PRO A 16 -10.46 10.76 5.28
C PRO A 16 -11.25 9.51 5.69
N CYS A 17 -11.62 9.42 6.97
CA CYS A 17 -12.57 8.42 7.45
C CYS A 17 -13.93 9.10 7.68
N GLN A 18 -14.99 8.57 7.07
CA GLN A 18 -16.34 9.06 7.28
C GLN A 18 -16.82 8.69 8.69
N ILE A 19 -17.49 9.60 9.39
CA ILE A 19 -18.16 9.30 10.64
C ILE A 19 -19.47 8.56 10.31
N LEU A 20 -19.67 7.41 10.93
CA LEU A 20 -20.86 6.57 10.78
C LEU A 20 -21.89 6.86 11.87
N GLU A 21 -21.45 7.04 13.11
CA GLU A 21 -22.32 7.24 14.28
C GLU A 21 -21.65 8.14 15.33
N ASP A 22 -22.44 8.95 16.02
CA ASP A 22 -22.05 9.74 17.19
C ASP A 22 -22.73 9.19 18.45
N PHE A 23 -21.93 8.74 19.42
CA PHE A 23 -22.42 8.16 20.68
C PHE A 23 -22.75 9.20 21.76
N GLN A 24 -22.62 10.51 21.47
CA GLN A 24 -22.90 11.62 22.39
C GLN A 24 -22.04 11.62 23.68
N ASN A 25 -20.97 10.81 23.71
CA ASN A 25 -19.99 10.72 24.80
C ASN A 25 -18.59 11.13 24.31
N ASN A 26 -18.53 12.01 23.32
CA ASN A 26 -17.32 12.40 22.58
C ASN A 26 -16.62 11.25 21.84
N SER A 27 -17.30 10.12 21.62
CA SER A 27 -16.80 9.02 20.80
C SER A 27 -17.62 8.88 19.54
N PHE A 28 -16.93 8.59 18.45
CA PHE A 28 -17.52 8.46 17.12
C PHE A 28 -17.12 7.13 16.51
N GLN A 29 -18.07 6.48 15.85
CA GLN A 29 -17.75 5.36 14.97
C GLN A 29 -17.31 5.91 13.61
N ILE A 30 -16.19 5.41 13.09
CA ILE A 30 -15.65 5.81 11.79
C ILE A 30 -15.64 4.65 10.80
N ASN A 31 -15.75 4.95 9.52
CA ASN A 31 -15.59 3.97 8.45
C ASN A 31 -14.10 3.62 8.28
N LEU A 32 -13.62 2.72 9.15
CA LEU A 32 -12.23 2.30 9.16
C LEU A 32 -11.94 1.29 8.03
N PRO A 33 -10.81 1.41 7.31
CA PRO A 33 -10.42 0.45 6.28
C PRO A 33 -10.34 -1.00 6.80
N ASN A 34 -10.79 -1.96 5.99
CA ASN A 34 -10.86 -3.38 6.35
C ASN A 34 -9.53 -3.96 6.84
N ARG A 35 -8.40 -3.56 6.25
CA ARG A 35 -7.06 -4.00 6.69
C ARG A 35 -6.75 -3.66 8.15
N MET A 36 -7.32 -2.58 8.68
CA MET A 36 -7.13 -2.16 10.07
C MET A 36 -8.06 -2.92 11.01
N LYS A 37 -9.31 -3.14 10.58
CA LYS A 37 -10.26 -4.01 11.30
C LYS A 37 -9.72 -5.45 11.42
N GLN A 38 -9.13 -5.99 10.36
CA GLN A 38 -8.48 -7.31 10.36
C GLN A 38 -7.28 -7.39 11.32
N ARG A 39 -6.60 -6.27 11.57
CA ARG A 39 -5.53 -6.17 12.57
C ARG A 39 -6.06 -5.93 14.00
N GLY A 40 -7.37 -5.99 14.22
CA GLY A 40 -8.01 -5.85 15.53
C GLY A 40 -8.21 -4.40 16.00
N ILE A 41 -8.11 -3.41 15.10
CA ILE A 41 -8.34 -2.02 15.45
C ILE A 41 -9.86 -1.76 15.49
N HIS A 42 -10.35 -1.28 16.64
CA HIS A 42 -11.72 -0.84 16.81
C HIS A 42 -12.01 0.42 15.99
N ASP A 43 -13.23 0.53 15.48
CA ASP A 43 -13.68 1.64 14.64
C ASP A 43 -14.33 2.78 15.44
N VAL A 44 -14.29 2.71 16.78
CA VAL A 44 -14.80 3.76 17.67
C VAL A 44 -13.63 4.51 18.30
N PHE A 45 -13.60 5.83 18.10
CA PHE A 45 -12.54 6.70 18.60
C PHE A 45 -13.11 7.91 19.34
N HIS A 46 -12.42 8.32 20.40
CA HIS A 46 -12.69 9.59 21.07
C HIS A 46 -12.29 10.77 20.16
N SER A 47 -13.04 11.87 20.23
CA SER A 47 -12.88 13.11 19.47
C SER A 47 -11.43 13.63 19.42
N SER A 48 -10.66 13.46 20.49
CA SER A 48 -9.26 13.88 20.60
C SER A 48 -8.31 13.17 19.63
N TYR A 49 -8.71 12.02 19.08
CA TYR A 49 -7.94 11.26 18.09
C TYR A 49 -8.41 11.52 16.65
N LEU A 50 -9.48 12.29 16.48
CA LEU A 50 -10.01 12.67 15.17
C LEU A 50 -9.47 14.03 14.76
N CYS A 51 -9.29 14.20 13.45
CA CYS A 51 -8.91 15.46 12.84
C CYS A 51 -9.85 15.74 11.69
N ILE A 52 -10.37 16.97 11.59
CA ILE A 52 -11.24 17.37 10.49
C ILE A 52 -10.44 17.29 9.19
N HIS A 53 -10.95 16.52 8.23
CA HIS A 53 -10.34 16.44 6.90
C HIS A 53 -10.63 17.74 6.14
N VAL A 54 -9.57 18.38 5.64
CA VAL A 54 -9.65 19.53 4.73
C VAL A 54 -9.23 19.04 3.35
N PRO A 55 -10.14 19.03 2.35
CA PRO A 55 -9.79 18.59 1.01
C PRO A 55 -8.77 19.55 0.36
N ASN A 56 -7.93 19.02 -0.53
CA ASN A 56 -6.99 19.84 -1.30
C ASN A 56 -7.74 20.75 -2.27
N ASP A 57 -7.28 22.00 -2.42
CA ASP A 57 -7.72 22.89 -3.49
C ASP A 57 -6.83 22.69 -4.71
N ASP A 58 -7.33 21.96 -5.71
CA ASP A 58 -6.58 21.61 -6.92
C ASP A 58 -6.24 22.80 -7.81
N ARG A 59 -6.94 23.94 -7.64
CA ARG A 59 -6.63 25.18 -8.39
C ARG A 59 -5.42 25.88 -7.82
N LEU A 60 -5.26 25.85 -6.49
CA LEU A 60 -4.14 26.47 -5.78
C LEU A 60 -2.94 25.54 -5.67
N PHE A 61 -3.17 24.23 -5.61
CA PHE A 61 -2.15 23.22 -5.39
C PHE A 61 -2.26 22.05 -6.38
N PRO A 62 -2.02 22.31 -7.69
CA PRO A 62 -2.02 21.25 -8.68
C PRO A 62 -0.89 20.26 -8.41
N GLY A 63 -1.20 18.96 -8.45
CA GLY A 63 -0.22 17.88 -8.33
C GLY A 63 0.03 17.31 -6.94
N ARG A 64 -0.76 17.69 -5.91
CA ARG A 64 -0.80 16.94 -4.65
C ARG A 64 -1.72 15.72 -4.80
N LEU A 65 -1.12 14.55 -5.04
CA LEU A 65 -1.85 13.28 -5.03
C LEU A 65 -1.69 12.63 -3.64
N ASP A 66 -2.79 12.22 -3.00
CA ASP A 66 -2.77 11.53 -1.70
C ASP A 66 -1.86 10.29 -1.69
N ASN A 67 -1.77 9.60 -2.83
CA ASN A 67 -0.93 8.42 -3.02
C ASN A 67 0.59 8.71 -3.01
N GLN A 68 1.02 9.97 -3.06
CA GLN A 68 2.44 10.34 -2.98
C GLN A 68 2.96 10.47 -1.54
N VAL A 69 2.06 10.50 -0.54
CA VAL A 69 2.41 10.83 0.85
C VAL A 69 2.34 9.60 1.76
N VAL A 70 1.68 8.53 1.32
CA VAL A 70 1.48 7.34 2.15
C VAL A 70 2.10 6.11 1.49
N GLU A 71 3.38 5.89 1.80
CA GLU A 71 4.06 4.61 1.61
C GLU A 71 3.37 3.55 2.47
N PHE A 72 2.34 2.89 1.94
CA PHE A 72 2.02 1.55 2.42
C PHE A 72 3.06 0.63 1.78
N GLU A 73 4.01 0.17 2.60
CA GLU A 73 5.19 -0.61 2.21
C GLU A 73 4.92 -1.78 1.24
N ASP A 74 3.67 -2.24 1.10
CA ASP A 74 3.31 -3.35 0.22
C ASP A 74 2.84 -2.94 -1.20
N GLN A 75 2.41 -1.69 -1.44
CA GLN A 75 1.82 -1.33 -2.75
C GLN A 75 2.85 -0.82 -3.76
N GLU A 76 3.88 -0.08 -3.36
CA GLU A 76 4.80 0.50 -4.34
C GLU A 76 5.60 -0.55 -5.12
N GLN A 77 5.91 -1.67 -4.47
CA GLN A 77 6.73 -2.73 -5.06
C GLN A 77 6.00 -3.45 -6.21
N GLU A 78 4.68 -3.65 -6.10
CA GLU A 78 3.86 -4.18 -7.20
C GLU A 78 3.67 -3.16 -8.33
N TRP A 79 3.49 -1.87 -8.01
CA TRP A 79 3.21 -0.84 -9.02
C TRP A 79 4.40 -0.53 -9.92
N ALA A 80 5.63 -0.78 -9.48
CA ALA A 80 6.85 -0.55 -10.25
C ALA A 80 7.07 -1.60 -11.36
N ILE A 81 6.40 -2.75 -11.28
CA ILE A 81 6.63 -3.89 -12.17
C ILE A 81 5.68 -3.82 -13.37
N ASP A 82 6.24 -4.03 -14.56
CA ASP A 82 5.47 -4.19 -15.81
C ASP A 82 5.00 -5.65 -15.93
N LYS A 83 5.95 -6.60 -15.94
CA LYS A 83 5.67 -8.04 -15.98
C LYS A 83 6.92 -8.89 -15.75
N ILE A 84 6.71 -10.17 -15.47
CA ILE A 84 7.75 -11.19 -15.56
C ILE A 84 7.83 -11.70 -17.00
N THR A 85 9.05 -11.78 -17.55
CA THR A 85 9.27 -12.16 -18.96
C THR A 85 9.86 -13.56 -19.13
N SER A 86 10.57 -14.06 -18.11
CA SER A 86 11.24 -15.37 -18.16
C SER A 86 11.62 -15.80 -16.75
N HIS A 87 11.80 -17.10 -16.54
CA HIS A 87 12.43 -17.65 -15.34
C HIS A 87 13.55 -18.63 -15.72
N LYS A 88 14.47 -18.87 -14.79
CA LYS A 88 15.50 -19.92 -14.87
C LYS A 88 15.65 -20.58 -13.51
N GLY A 89 16.13 -21.82 -13.50
CA GLY A 89 16.24 -22.61 -12.27
C GLY A 89 14.93 -23.31 -11.93
N SER A 90 14.86 -23.88 -10.72
CA SER A 90 13.71 -24.64 -10.26
C SER A 90 13.51 -24.47 -8.76
N ARG A 91 12.25 -24.57 -8.32
CA ARG A 91 11.82 -24.45 -6.92
C ARG A 91 12.41 -23.19 -6.24
N SER A 92 13.05 -23.36 -5.08
CA SER A 92 13.63 -22.31 -4.26
C SER A 92 14.82 -21.59 -4.89
N HIS A 93 15.42 -22.14 -5.93
CA HIS A 93 16.54 -21.53 -6.64
C HIS A 93 16.11 -20.89 -7.97
N ALA A 94 14.81 -20.79 -8.22
CA ALA A 94 14.30 -20.11 -9.39
C ALA A 94 14.58 -18.60 -9.30
N VAL A 95 15.03 -18.05 -10.42
CA VAL A 95 15.21 -16.61 -10.62
C VAL A 95 14.32 -16.15 -11.76
N PHE A 96 13.68 -15.00 -11.59
CA PHE A 96 12.69 -14.44 -12.48
C PHE A 96 13.21 -13.14 -13.07
N LYS A 97 13.04 -12.99 -14.38
CA LYS A 97 13.40 -11.80 -15.14
C LYS A 97 12.22 -10.83 -15.11
N VAL A 98 12.32 -9.86 -14.21
CA VAL A 98 11.32 -8.83 -13.98
C VAL A 98 11.61 -7.63 -14.86
N LYS A 99 10.62 -7.23 -15.65
CA LYS A 99 10.64 -5.98 -16.41
C LYS A 99 9.93 -4.90 -15.60
N TRP A 100 10.59 -3.77 -15.40
CA TRP A 100 10.07 -2.62 -14.67
C TRP A 100 9.29 -1.70 -15.61
N ARG A 101 8.33 -0.93 -15.08
CA ARG A 101 7.61 0.10 -15.86
C ARG A 101 8.54 1.20 -16.36
N ALA A 102 9.64 1.46 -15.66
CA ALA A 102 10.70 2.36 -16.09
C ALA A 102 11.51 1.85 -17.31
N GLY A 103 11.30 0.59 -17.73
CA GLY A 103 11.93 -0.03 -18.90
C GLY A 103 13.12 -0.93 -18.56
N ASP A 104 13.71 -0.78 -17.38
CA ASP A 104 14.80 -1.63 -16.92
C ASP A 104 14.37 -3.09 -16.75
N THR A 105 15.35 -3.99 -16.70
CA THR A 105 15.09 -5.41 -16.47
C THR A 105 16.12 -6.02 -15.53
N THR A 106 15.65 -6.73 -14.51
CA THR A 106 16.52 -7.34 -13.49
C THR A 106 16.11 -8.78 -13.21
N TRP A 107 17.06 -9.60 -12.75
CA TRP A 107 16.80 -10.94 -12.25
C TRP A 107 16.60 -10.92 -10.74
N LEU A 108 15.46 -11.40 -10.26
CA LEU A 108 15.14 -11.50 -8.85
C LEU A 108 14.92 -12.97 -8.45
N PRO A 109 15.38 -13.39 -7.26
CA PRO A 109 15.10 -14.73 -6.74
C PRO A 109 13.63 -14.88 -6.34
N TYR A 110 13.15 -16.13 -6.26
CA TYR A 110 11.74 -16.46 -6.00
C TYR A 110 11.18 -15.81 -4.72
N ASP A 111 11.95 -15.77 -3.64
CA ASP A 111 11.60 -15.14 -2.34
C ASP A 111 11.34 -13.62 -2.44
N ARG A 112 11.76 -12.98 -3.54
CA ARG A 112 11.51 -11.56 -3.80
C ARG A 112 10.31 -11.32 -4.70
N VAL A 113 9.76 -12.36 -5.32
CA VAL A 113 8.67 -12.24 -6.29
C VAL A 113 7.43 -13.06 -5.93
N ASP A 114 7.50 -13.89 -4.88
CA ASP A 114 6.45 -14.80 -4.44
C ASP A 114 5.16 -14.11 -4.00
N HIS A 115 5.27 -12.90 -3.45
CA HIS A 115 4.16 -12.08 -2.97
C HIS A 115 3.58 -11.15 -4.06
N LEU A 116 4.20 -11.07 -5.23
CA LEU A 116 3.80 -10.13 -6.29
C LEU A 116 2.70 -10.72 -7.17
N SER A 117 1.66 -9.93 -7.45
CA SER A 117 0.62 -10.33 -8.41
C SER A 117 1.17 -10.69 -9.81
N ALA A 118 2.25 -10.03 -10.23
CA ALA A 118 2.90 -10.27 -11.53
C ALA A 118 3.46 -11.70 -11.70
N LEU A 119 3.69 -12.43 -10.60
CA LEU A 119 4.08 -13.84 -10.65
C LEU A 119 2.88 -14.74 -10.99
N GLN A 120 1.71 -14.43 -10.44
CA GLN A 120 0.47 -15.14 -10.74
C GLN A 120 0.12 -14.99 -12.22
N ASP A 121 0.15 -13.75 -12.74
CA ASP A 121 -0.10 -13.45 -14.16
C ASP A 121 0.85 -14.25 -15.08
N TYR A 122 2.11 -14.41 -14.65
CA TYR A 122 3.11 -15.16 -15.42
C TYR A 122 2.82 -16.66 -15.46
N PHE A 123 2.39 -17.25 -14.34
CA PHE A 123 1.99 -18.66 -14.29
C PHE A 123 0.73 -18.92 -15.10
N GLU A 124 -0.25 -18.01 -15.06
CA GLU A 124 -1.44 -18.08 -15.92
C GLU A 124 -1.09 -18.09 -17.40
N VAL A 125 -0.14 -17.25 -17.84
CA VAL A 125 0.35 -17.25 -19.23
C VAL A 125 1.07 -18.55 -19.60
N LEU A 126 1.73 -19.20 -18.64
CA LEU A 126 2.40 -20.50 -18.83
C LEU A 126 1.46 -21.70 -18.69
N GLY A 127 0.24 -21.51 -18.19
CA GLY A 127 -0.74 -22.57 -18.00
C GLY A 127 -0.41 -23.53 -16.86
N ILE A 128 0.27 -23.04 -15.82
CA ILE A 128 0.61 -23.78 -14.58
C ILE A 128 -0.07 -23.11 -13.40
#